data_AF-A0A897NB82-F1
#
_entry.id   AF-A0A897NB82-F1
#
_cell.length_a   1.000
_cell.length_b   1.000
_cell.length_c   1.000
_cell.angle_alpha   90.00
_cell.angle_beta   90.00
_cell.angle_gamma   90.00
#
_symmetry.space_group_name_H-M   'P 1'
#
loop_
_entity.id
_entity.type
_entity.pdbx_description
1 polymer ?
#
loop_
_entity_poly.entity_id
_entity_poly.type
_entity_poly.pdbx_seq_one_letter_code
_entity_poly.pdbx_strand_id
1 'polypeptide(L)' 'MRNKRYTLAVRQLVAGDTTSDVLAEFLELLDGLDLDVKAVYLDRGFYNSTCLGLLSAHNYAYVMPIVK' A
#
# COMPACT_ATOMS: atom_id res chain seq x y z
N MET A 1 -18.62 -4.07 -12.90
CA MET A 1 -18.56 -4.06 -11.42
C MET A 1 -18.14 -2.66 -10.98
N ARG A 2 -18.94 -1.99 -10.14
CA ARG A 2 -18.66 -0.63 -9.65
C ARG A 2 -17.48 -0.69 -8.68
N ASN A 3 -16.46 0.15 -8.85
CA ASN A 3 -15.19 0.16 -8.08
C ASN A 3 -15.41 -0.15 -6.59
N LYS A 4 -15.18 -1.41 -6.20
CA LYS A 4 -15.24 -1.85 -4.81
C LYS A 4 -13.89 -1.59 -4.17
N ARG A 5 -13.91 -1.03 -2.97
CA ARG A 5 -12.73 -0.85 -2.13
C ARG A 5 -12.73 -1.99 -1.12
N TYR A 6 -11.57 -2.61 -0.94
CA TYR A 6 -11.36 -3.67 0.02
C TYR A 6 -10.19 -3.28 0.90
N THR A 7 -10.33 -3.51 2.20
CA THR A 7 -9.18 -3.48 3.11
C THR A 7 -8.47 -4.81 2.95
N LEU A 8 -7.20 -4.76 2.57
CA LEU A 8 -6.37 -5.95 2.38
C LEU A 8 -6.06 -6.63 3.72
N ALA A 9 -5.42 -5.88 4.61
CA ALA A 9 -4.88 -6.36 5.87
C ALA A 9 -4.90 -5.25 6.91
N VAL A 10 -4.81 -5.65 8.17
CA VAL A 10 -4.61 -4.77 9.32
C VAL A 10 -3.53 -5.43 10.17
N ARG A 11 -2.48 -4.67 10.50
CA ARG A 11 -1.41 -5.12 11.39
C ARG A 11 -1.22 -4.16 12.55
N GLN A 12 -0.81 -4.68 13.70
CA GLN A 12 -0.37 -3.85 14.82
C GLN A 12 0.99 -3.22 14.49
N LEU A 13 1.17 -1.94 14.80
CA LEU A 13 2.47 -1.28 14.72
C LEU A 13 3.31 -1.58 15.96
N VAL A 14 4.56 -1.96 15.74
CA VAL A 14 5.54 -2.23 16.80
C VAL A 14 6.58 -1.12 16.84
N ALA A 15 7.17 -0.86 18.02
CA ALA A 15 8.23 0.12 18.16
C ALA A 15 9.43 -0.25 17.27
N GLY A 16 9.85 0.67 16.40
CA GLY A 16 10.92 0.45 15.42
C GLY A 16 10.43 0.20 14.00
N ASP A 17 9.14 -0.09 13.81
CA ASP A 17 8.56 -0.24 12.48
C ASP A 17 8.68 1.06 11.68
N THR A 18 9.22 0.96 10.46
CA THR A 18 9.13 2.04 9.48
C THR A 18 7.92 1.85 8.58
N THR A 19 7.42 2.95 8.00
CA THR A 19 6.34 2.87 7.00
C THR A 19 6.70 2.01 5.80
N SER A 20 7.99 1.94 5.41
CA SER A 20 8.46 1.05 4.35
C SER A 20 8.40 -0.42 4.75
N ASP A 21 8.72 -0.77 6.00
CA ASP A 21 8.62 -2.16 6.48
C ASP A 21 7.16 -2.61 6.51
N VAL A 22 6.26 -1.71 6.94
CA VAL A 22 4.80 -1.93 6.89
C VAL A 22 4.32 -2.15 5.47
N LEU A 23 4.74 -1.30 4.56
CA LEU A 23 4.30 -1.35 3.18
C LEU A 23 4.81 -2.62 2.47
N ALA A 24 6.08 -2.98 2.65
CA ALA A 24 6.69 -4.14 2.02
C ALA A 24 5.93 -5.44 2.35
N GLU A 25 5.60 -5.65 3.63
CA GLU A 25 4.82 -6.83 4.06
C GLU A 25 3.45 -6.89 3.37
N PHE A 26 2.76 -5.75 3.24
CA PHE A 26 1.46 -5.71 2.57
C PHE A 26 1.56 -5.91 1.06
N LEU A 27 2.63 -5.44 0.41
CA LEU A 27 2.86 -5.69 -1.01
C LEU A 27 3.18 -7.16 -1.28
N GLU A 28 3.98 -7.81 -0.44
CA GLU A 28 4.22 -9.25 -0.52
C GLU A 28 2.93 -10.05 -0.37
N LEU A 29 2.04 -9.62 0.55
CA LEU A 29 0.72 -10.23 0.69
C LEU A 29 -0.13 -10.05 -0.57
N LEU A 30 -0.12 -8.86 -1.19
CA LEU A 30 -0.85 -8.61 -2.43
C LEU A 30 -0.33 -9.45 -3.59
N ASP A 31 0.98 -9.56 -3.75
CA ASP A 31 1.61 -10.34 -4.82
C ASP A 31 1.28 -11.83 -4.70
N GLY A 32 0.98 -12.31 -3.49
CA GLY A 32 0.50 -13.67 -3.23
C GLY A 32 -0.99 -13.89 -3.54
N LEU A 33 -1.77 -12.85 -3.80
CA LEU A 33 -3.19 -12.95 -4.13
C LEU A 33 -3.40 -12.92 -5.65
N ASP A 34 -4.29 -13.79 -6.16
CA ASP A 34 -4.70 -13.78 -7.57
C ASP A 34 -5.71 -12.65 -7.84
N LEU A 35 -5.27 -11.41 -7.69
CA LEU A 35 -6.09 -10.20 -7.82
C LEU A 35 -5.46 -9.19 -8.79
N ASP A 36 -6.29 -8.68 -9.71
CA ASP A 36 -5.92 -7.53 -10.56
C ASP A 36 -6.15 -6.21 -9.81
N VAL A 37 -5.13 -5.76 -9.07
CA VAL A 37 -5.16 -4.52 -8.30
C VAL A 37 -4.83 -3.33 -9.20
N LYS A 38 -5.83 -2.50 -9.47
CA LYS A 38 -5.66 -1.30 -10.31
C LYS A 38 -4.84 -0.19 -9.65
N ALA A 39 -5.03 0.00 -8.34
CA ALA A 39 -4.29 0.98 -7.56
C ALA A 39 -4.50 0.75 -6.06
N VAL A 40 -3.52 1.16 -5.26
CA VAL A 40 -3.62 1.24 -3.79
C VAL A 40 -3.98 2.65 -3.35
N TYR A 41 -4.71 2.80 -2.24
CA TYR A 41 -4.89 4.09 -1.60
C TYR A 41 -3.72 4.33 -0.65
N LEU A 42 -2.98 5.42 -0.89
CA LEU A 42 -1.78 5.74 -0.13
C LEU A 42 -2.05 6.91 0.81
N ASP A 43 -1.99 6.64 2.12
CA ASP A 43 -2.10 7.69 3.13
C ASP A 43 -0.85 8.56 3.18
N ARG A 44 -1.01 9.80 3.66
CA ARG A 44 0.06 10.81 3.72
C ARG A 44 1.33 10.33 4.43
N GLY A 45 1.21 9.50 5.46
CA GLY A 45 2.36 8.95 6.20
C GLY A 45 3.27 8.05 5.34
N PHE A 46 2.70 7.39 4.33
CA PHE A 46 3.42 6.55 3.39
C PHE A 46 3.90 7.32 2.16
N TYR A 47 3.60 8.62 2.04
CA TYR A 47 4.09 9.44 0.94
C TYR A 47 5.52 9.93 1.20
N ASN A 48 6.47 9.02 1.08
CA ASN A 48 7.91 9.27 1.17
C ASN A 48 8.65 8.52 0.05
N SER A 49 9.88 8.94 -0.27
CA SER A 49 10.65 8.39 -1.38
C SER A 49 10.86 6.87 -1.31
N THR A 50 11.05 6.34 -0.10
CA THR A 50 11.26 4.90 0.11
C THR A 50 10.02 4.10 -0.24
N CYS A 51 8.85 4.51 0.27
CA CYS A 51 7.57 3.86 0.00
C CYS A 51 7.17 3.98 -1.48
N LEU A 52 7.42 5.14 -2.12
CA LEU A 52 7.17 5.31 -3.55
C LEU A 52 8.09 4.43 -4.41
N GLY A 53 9.34 4.25 -3.98
CA GLY A 53 10.28 3.32 -4.61
C GLY A 53 9.79 1.87 -4.53
N LEU A 54 9.26 1.45 -3.38
CA LEU A 54 8.65 0.13 -3.21
C LEU A 54 7.44 -0.07 -4.14
N LEU A 55 6.50 0.88 -4.17
CA LEU A 55 5.35 0.80 -5.08
C LEU A 55 5.77 0.69 -6.55
N SER A 56 6.80 1.45 -6.95
CA SER A 56 7.35 1.37 -8.29
C SER A 56 8.01 0.02 -8.58
N ALA A 57 8.74 -0.56 -7.62
CA ALA A 57 9.41 -1.84 -7.77
C ALA A 57 8.43 -3.00 -7.94
N HIS A 58 7.29 -2.94 -7.24
CA HIS A 58 6.21 -3.92 -7.34
C HIS A 58 5.16 -3.58 -8.43
N ASN A 59 5.39 -2.53 -9.22
CA ASN A 59 4.50 -2.10 -10.30
C ASN A 59 3.06 -1.76 -9.85
N TYR A 60 2.90 -1.22 -8.64
CA TYR A 60 1.60 -0.76 -8.13
C TYR A 60 1.39 0.73 -8.37
N ALA A 61 0.30 1.08 -9.06
CA ALA A 61 -0.20 2.45 -9.08
C ALA A 61 -0.79 2.84 -7.71
N TYR A 62 -0.77 4.13 -7.38
CA TYR A 62 -1.34 4.63 -6.13
C TYR A 62 -2.22 5.87 -6.33
N VAL A 63 -3.17 6.04 -5.42
CA VAL A 63 -4.02 7.23 -5.31
C VAL A 63 -3.85 7.79 -3.91
N MET A 64 -3.44 9.06 -3.82
CA MET A 64 -3.45 9.77 -2.55
C MET A 64 -4.78 10.51 -2.40
N PRO A 65 -5.64 10.13 -1.44
CA PRO A 65 -6.85 10.88 -1.19
C PRO A 65 -6.48 12.27 -0.62
N ILE A 66 -6.86 13.33 -1.32
CA ILE A 66 -6.78 14.69 -0.78
C ILE A 66 -7.91 14.83 0.23
N VAL A 67 -7.58 14.83 1.52
CA VAL A 67 -8.52 15.24 2.56
C VAL A 67 -8.60 16.77 2.52
N LYS A 68 -9.77 17.30 2.12
CA LYS A 68 -10.09 18.73 2.16
C LYS A 68 -10.33 19.21 3.58
#